data_AF-A0A7W0ZYJ0-F1
#
_entry.id   AF-A0A7W0ZYJ0-F1
#
_cell.length_a   1.000
_cell.length_b   1.000
_cell.length_c   1.000
_cell.angle_alpha   90.00
_cell.angle_beta   90.00
_cell.angle_gamma   90.00
#
_symmetry.space_group_name_H-M   'P 1'
#
loop_
_entity.id
_entity.type
_entity.pdbx_description
1 polymer ?
#
loop_
_entity_poly.entity_id
_entity_poly.type
_entity_poly.pdbx_seq_one_letter_code
_entity_poly.pdbx_strand_id
1 'polypeptide(L)'
;MELTHLDEHGNICTRHAHAASSELLAFALVGSRAPGFHHDLASKLQGLMMAIDEIGEVSGDIPPAVMRAIDTAQDALREVLGLLNGNRTLTMPPVRTRISLADLLACAAERVYVNLRDTPTTASVEVPVPALTHALALVLDAAGGPGRGRTVEVTTVVSEGHATITIVASSDATENIGESLAIARFALLREQGDLQCAAEGSRLVVRLPVVA
;
A
#
# COMPACT_ATOMS: atom_id res chain seq x y z
N MET A 1 3.51 -5.37 21.51
CA MET A 1 2.85 -6.21 20.48
C MET A 1 3.95 -6.68 19.54
N GLU A 2 4.13 -7.98 19.41
CA GLU A 2 5.15 -8.55 18.52
C GLU A 2 4.69 -8.38 17.06
N LEU A 3 5.52 -7.80 16.20
CA LEU A 3 5.24 -7.62 14.77
C LEU A 3 5.47 -8.94 14.04
N THR A 4 4.49 -9.84 14.17
CA THR A 4 4.55 -11.20 13.63
C THR A 4 3.28 -11.52 12.86
N HIS A 5 3.45 -12.16 11.71
CA HIS A 5 2.35 -12.65 10.89
C HIS A 5 1.96 -14.09 11.29
N LEU A 6 0.64 -14.38 11.29
CA LEU A 6 0.08 -15.63 11.80
C LEU A 6 -0.67 -16.43 10.72
N ASP A 7 -0.78 -17.75 10.93
CA ASP A 7 -1.66 -18.63 10.16
C ASP A 7 -3.13 -18.58 10.68
N GLU A 8 -4.04 -19.32 10.04
CA GLU A 8 -5.46 -19.34 10.47
C GLU A 8 -5.70 -19.96 11.85
N HIS A 9 -4.72 -20.68 12.40
CA HIS A 9 -4.79 -21.29 13.73
C HIS A 9 -4.21 -20.36 14.81
N GLY A 10 -3.70 -19.19 14.43
CA GLY A 10 -3.07 -18.22 15.32
C GLY A 10 -1.62 -18.53 15.68
N ASN A 11 -0.98 -19.48 15.00
CA ASN A 11 0.45 -19.77 15.16
C ASN A 11 1.29 -18.86 14.26
N ILE A 12 2.59 -18.73 14.58
CA ILE A 12 3.53 -18.02 13.70
C ILE A 12 3.52 -18.70 12.33
N CYS A 13 3.29 -17.91 11.28
CA CYS A 13 3.22 -18.44 9.93
C CYS A 13 4.58 -18.98 9.49
N THR A 14 4.62 -20.25 9.06
CA THR A 14 5.82 -20.95 8.57
C THR A 14 5.95 -20.93 7.04
N ARG A 15 4.98 -20.33 6.34
CA ARG A 15 4.93 -20.29 4.86
C ARG A 15 5.76 -19.17 4.25
N HIS A 16 6.08 -18.16 5.04
CA HIS A 16 6.91 -17.03 4.65
C HIS A 16 8.08 -16.94 5.62
N ALA A 17 9.19 -16.35 5.17
CA ALA A 17 10.29 -16.02 6.07
C ALA A 17 9.76 -15.15 7.22
N HIS A 18 10.25 -15.38 8.44
CA HIS A 18 9.90 -14.55 9.58
C HIS A 18 10.45 -13.13 9.39
N ALA A 19 9.66 -12.15 9.81
CA ALA A 19 10.07 -10.75 9.73
C ALA A 19 11.32 -10.52 10.58
N ALA A 20 12.40 -10.04 9.95
CA ALA A 20 13.64 -9.70 10.64
C ALA A 20 13.47 -8.42 11.44
N SER A 21 13.75 -8.44 12.74
CA SER A 21 13.59 -7.27 13.62
C SER A 21 14.43 -6.07 13.17
N SER A 22 15.60 -6.31 12.56
CA SER A 22 16.45 -5.27 11.99
C SER A 22 15.82 -4.58 10.77
N GLU A 23 15.10 -5.33 9.94
CA GLU A 23 14.43 -4.78 8.75
C GLU A 23 13.16 -4.03 9.14
N LEU A 24 12.37 -4.57 10.07
CA LEU A 24 11.24 -3.85 10.66
C LEU A 24 11.68 -2.54 11.32
N LEU A 25 12.82 -2.56 12.03
CA LEU A 25 13.40 -1.35 12.59
C LEU A 25 13.87 -0.39 11.49
N ALA A 26 14.48 -0.87 10.40
CA ALA A 26 14.85 -0.04 9.26
C ALA A 26 13.63 0.64 8.63
N PHE A 27 12.54 -0.10 8.38
CA PHE A 27 11.27 0.45 7.91
C PHE A 27 10.69 1.48 8.88
N ALA A 28 10.67 1.16 10.17
CA ALA A 28 10.22 2.08 11.21
C ALA A 28 11.11 3.33 11.29
N LEU A 29 12.42 3.23 11.11
CA LEU A 29 13.37 4.35 11.12
C LEU A 29 13.22 5.26 9.90
N VAL A 30 12.99 4.69 8.71
CA VAL A 30 12.66 5.46 7.50
C VAL A 30 11.32 6.20 7.68
N GLY A 31 10.33 5.56 8.31
CA GLY A 31 9.05 6.21 8.63
C GLY A 31 9.08 7.19 9.82
N SER A 32 9.99 7.01 10.79
CA SER A 32 10.03 7.76 12.06
C SER A 32 10.98 8.97 12.08
N ARG A 33 11.73 9.23 11.02
CA ARG A 33 12.17 10.60 10.69
C ARG A 33 10.99 11.33 10.02
N ALA A 34 9.83 11.38 10.68
CA ALA A 34 9.31 12.51 11.47
C ALA A 34 9.17 13.82 10.64
N PRO A 35 8.05 14.54 10.76
CA PRO A 35 7.56 15.62 9.89
C PRO A 35 8.55 16.51 9.13
N GLY A 36 9.73 16.81 9.70
CA GLY A 36 10.80 17.57 9.04
C GLY A 36 11.35 16.92 7.77
N PHE A 37 11.58 15.60 7.72
CA PHE A 37 12.06 14.95 6.49
C PHE A 37 11.02 15.00 5.37
N HIS A 38 9.76 14.70 5.69
CA HIS A 38 8.67 14.78 4.72
C HIS A 38 8.41 16.22 4.25
N HIS A 39 8.52 17.19 5.15
CA HIS A 39 8.44 18.62 4.82
C HIS A 39 9.59 19.05 3.93
N ASP A 40 10.83 18.78 4.31
CA ASP A 40 12.03 19.19 3.57
C ASP A 40 12.09 18.52 2.20
N LEU A 41 11.76 17.23 2.10
CA LEU A 41 11.71 16.51 0.83
C LEU A 41 10.60 17.05 -0.07
N ALA A 42 9.40 17.31 0.47
CA ALA A 42 8.31 17.92 -0.30
C ALA A 42 8.69 19.31 -0.82
N SER A 43 9.29 20.17 0.01
CA SER A 43 9.77 21.49 -0.42
C SER A 43 10.89 21.40 -1.47
N LYS A 44 11.79 20.42 -1.37
CA LYS A 44 12.86 20.21 -2.35
C LYS A 44 12.32 19.70 -3.68
N LEU A 45 11.35 18.80 -3.67
CA LEU A 45 10.65 18.35 -4.88
C LEU A 45 9.87 19.50 -5.52
N GLN A 46 9.13 20.28 -4.73
CA GLN A 46 8.44 21.46 -5.24
C GLN A 46 9.40 22.47 -5.89
N GLY A 47 10.56 22.71 -5.28
CA GLY A 47 11.61 23.54 -5.88
C GLY A 47 12.17 22.97 -7.19
N LEU A 48 12.33 21.65 -7.29
CA LEU A 48 12.73 20.98 -8.53
C LEU A 48 11.65 21.09 -9.61
N MET A 49 10.38 20.96 -9.22
CA MET A 49 9.21 21.17 -10.07
C MET A 49 9.22 22.57 -10.70
N MET A 50 9.40 23.59 -9.86
CA MET A 50 9.50 24.98 -10.29
C MET A 50 10.69 25.22 -11.22
N ALA A 51 11.85 24.61 -10.94
CA ALA A 51 13.02 24.72 -11.79
C ALA A 51 12.79 24.05 -13.17
N ILE A 52 12.06 22.93 -13.22
CA ILE A 52 11.69 22.26 -14.48
C ILE A 52 10.69 23.11 -15.27
N ASP A 53 9.69 23.69 -14.60
CA ASP A 53 8.73 24.63 -15.20
C ASP A 53 9.47 25.85 -15.77
N GLU A 54 10.39 26.43 -14.99
CA GLU A 54 11.23 27.55 -15.44
C GLU A 54 12.10 27.17 -16.64
N ILE A 55 12.68 25.96 -16.69
CA ILE A 55 13.42 25.48 -17.87
C ILE A 55 12.52 25.37 -19.11
N GLY A 56 11.26 24.98 -18.94
CA GLY A 56 10.27 24.96 -20.02
C GLY A 56 9.83 26.35 -20.49
N GLU A 57 9.86 27.35 -19.59
CA GLU A 57 9.49 28.73 -19.86
C GLU A 57 10.66 29.59 -20.39
N VAL A 58 11.91 29.24 -20.04
CA VAL A 58 13.12 29.95 -20.48
C VAL A 58 13.24 29.84 -21.99
N SER A 59 13.01 31.00 -22.62
CA SER A 59 12.68 31.13 -24.03
C SER A 59 13.82 30.74 -24.98
N GLY A 60 13.49 29.87 -25.93
CA GLY A 60 14.30 29.48 -27.07
C GLY A 60 13.63 28.32 -27.82
N ASP A 61 14.11 28.01 -29.02
CA ASP A 61 13.67 26.85 -29.81
C ASP A 61 14.15 25.56 -29.11
N ILE A 62 13.51 25.20 -28.00
CA ILE A 62 13.87 24.03 -27.20
C ILE A 62 13.64 22.80 -28.09
N PRO A 63 14.66 21.95 -28.30
CA PRO A 63 14.49 20.77 -29.13
C PRO A 63 13.31 19.92 -28.64
N PRO A 64 12.44 19.38 -29.52
CA PRO A 64 11.28 18.60 -29.10
C PRO A 64 11.61 17.40 -28.20
N ALA A 65 12.82 16.85 -28.29
CA ALA A 65 13.30 15.79 -27.41
C ALA A 65 13.53 16.28 -25.96
N VAL A 66 13.98 17.53 -25.79
CA VAL A 66 14.18 18.16 -24.48
C VAL A 66 12.83 18.49 -23.85
N MET A 67 11.87 19.01 -24.62
CA MET A 67 10.49 19.20 -24.13
C MET A 67 9.85 17.91 -23.64
N ARG A 68 9.98 16.80 -24.40
CA ARG A 68 9.48 15.49 -23.92
C ARG A 68 10.14 15.03 -22.63
N ALA A 69 11.44 15.31 -22.44
CA ALA A 69 12.14 14.97 -21.21
C ALA A 69 11.68 15.82 -20.02
N ILE A 70 11.36 17.11 -20.26
CA ILE A 70 10.76 18.02 -19.28
C ILE A 70 9.38 17.50 -18.85
N ASP A 71 8.51 17.17 -19.81
CA ASP A 71 7.18 16.62 -19.53
C ASP A 71 7.27 15.33 -18.69
N THR A 72 8.17 14.41 -19.10
CA THR A 72 8.41 13.15 -18.38
C THR A 72 8.92 13.41 -16.95
N ALA A 73 9.80 14.40 -16.77
CA ALA A 73 10.34 14.75 -15.46
C ALA A 73 9.26 15.39 -14.56
N GLN A 74 8.38 16.22 -15.11
CA GLN A 74 7.24 16.79 -14.37
C GLN A 74 6.28 15.69 -13.91
N ASP A 75 5.95 14.73 -14.78
CA ASP A 75 5.05 13.62 -14.45
C ASP A 75 5.66 12.73 -13.36
N ALA A 76 6.92 12.33 -13.51
CA ALA A 76 7.63 11.56 -12.49
C ALA A 76 7.67 12.30 -11.15
N LEU A 77 7.83 13.62 -11.16
CA LEU A 77 7.88 14.40 -9.93
C LEU A 77 6.51 14.57 -9.26
N ARG A 78 5.43 14.71 -10.05
CA ARG A 78 4.05 14.65 -9.53
C ARG A 78 3.76 13.31 -8.88
N GLU A 79 4.19 12.21 -9.48
CA GLU A 79 4.06 10.86 -8.92
C GLU A 79 4.80 10.72 -7.59
N VAL A 80 6.06 11.17 -7.54
CA VAL A 80 6.86 11.14 -6.30
C VAL A 80 6.21 11.98 -5.19
N LEU A 81 5.69 13.17 -5.52
CA LEU A 81 4.99 14.02 -4.56
C LEU A 81 3.70 13.33 -4.04
N GLY A 82 2.97 12.64 -4.92
CA GLY A 82 1.81 11.83 -4.57
C GLY A 82 2.16 10.72 -3.57
N LEU A 83 3.23 9.96 -3.83
CA LEU A 83 3.72 8.91 -2.93
C LEU A 83 4.11 9.47 -1.55
N LEU A 84 4.77 10.63 -1.51
CA LEU A 84 5.15 11.27 -0.26
C LEU A 84 3.96 11.77 0.54
N ASN A 85 2.98 12.39 -0.10
CA ASN A 85 1.75 12.79 0.56
C ASN A 85 0.99 11.58 1.10
N GLY A 86 0.92 10.50 0.33
CA GLY A 86 0.33 9.23 0.75
C GLY A 86 1.06 8.53 1.91
N ASN A 87 2.35 8.82 2.13
CA ASN A 87 3.10 8.35 3.30
C ASN A 87 2.93 9.29 4.49
N ARG A 88 2.90 10.61 4.25
CA ARG A 88 2.69 11.62 5.29
C ARG A 88 1.34 11.44 5.97
N THR A 89 0.29 11.08 5.24
CA THR A 89 -1.04 10.82 5.84
C THR A 89 -1.02 9.65 6.83
N LEU A 90 -0.11 8.69 6.70
CA LEU A 90 0.06 7.59 7.67
C LEU A 90 0.58 8.07 9.03
N THR A 91 1.21 9.24 9.08
CA THR A 91 1.73 9.85 10.32
C THR A 91 0.69 10.69 11.05
N MET A 92 -0.45 10.97 10.42
CA MET A 92 -1.53 11.77 11.00
C MET A 92 -2.43 10.89 11.89
N PRO A 93 -3.15 11.48 12.87
CA PRO A 93 -4.14 10.75 13.65
C PRO A 93 -5.17 10.06 12.73
N PRO A 94 -5.56 8.81 13.00
CA PRO A 94 -6.49 8.08 12.16
C PRO A 94 -7.88 8.74 12.22
N VAL A 95 -8.35 9.22 11.07
CA VAL A 95 -9.72 9.69 10.88
C VAL A 95 -10.49 8.57 10.17
N ARG A 96 -11.47 8.00 10.87
CA ARG A 96 -12.34 6.98 10.28
C ARG A 96 -13.30 7.62 9.27
N THR A 97 -13.45 6.98 8.13
CA THR A 97 -14.33 7.45 7.05
C THR A 97 -15.02 6.25 6.43
N ARG A 98 -16.30 6.42 6.08
CA ARG A 98 -17.06 5.41 5.35
C ARG A 98 -16.55 5.36 3.91
N ILE A 99 -16.14 4.18 3.46
CA ILE A 99 -15.66 3.92 2.09
C ILE A 99 -16.23 2.58 1.62
N SER A 100 -16.49 2.43 0.32
CA SER A 100 -16.85 1.12 -0.23
C SER A 100 -15.63 0.20 -0.21
N LEU A 101 -15.84 -1.11 -0.01
CA LEU A 101 -14.75 -2.09 -0.10
C LEU A 101 -14.11 -2.08 -1.49
N ALA A 102 -14.91 -1.86 -2.53
CA ALA A 102 -14.44 -1.77 -3.91
C ALA A 102 -13.45 -0.61 -4.08
N ASP A 103 -13.79 0.59 -3.61
CA ASP A 103 -12.91 1.76 -3.70
C ASP A 103 -11.66 1.58 -2.84
N LEU A 104 -11.80 1.03 -1.64
CA LEU A 104 -10.67 0.79 -0.74
C LEU A 104 -9.65 -0.18 -1.39
N LEU A 105 -10.13 -1.26 -1.99
CA LEU A 105 -9.29 -2.22 -2.71
C LEU A 105 -8.70 -1.63 -4.00
N ALA A 106 -9.48 -0.84 -4.75
CA ALA A 106 -8.98 -0.15 -5.94
C ALA A 106 -7.83 0.81 -5.61
N CYS A 107 -7.98 1.65 -4.58
CA CYS A 107 -6.92 2.54 -4.12
C CYS A 107 -5.67 1.77 -3.66
N ALA A 108 -5.85 0.62 -3.00
CA ALA A 108 -4.74 -0.22 -2.56
C ALA A 108 -4.01 -0.85 -3.76
N ALA A 109 -4.76 -1.36 -4.73
CA ALA A 109 -4.24 -2.01 -5.93
C ALA A 109 -3.50 -1.02 -6.84
N GLU A 110 -4.05 0.18 -7.03
CA GLU A 110 -3.42 1.28 -7.77
C GLU A 110 -2.06 1.66 -7.15
N ARG A 111 -2.00 1.75 -5.83
CA ARG A 111 -0.78 2.11 -5.09
C ARG A 111 0.40 1.16 -5.35
N VAL A 112 0.13 -0.10 -5.70
CA VAL A 112 1.15 -1.11 -6.00
C VAL A 112 1.08 -1.58 -7.45
N TYR A 113 0.35 -0.90 -8.32
CA TYR A 113 0.22 -1.25 -9.74
C TYR A 113 -0.19 -2.72 -9.97
N VAL A 114 -1.15 -3.20 -9.17
CA VAL A 114 -1.74 -4.54 -9.29
C VAL A 114 -3.14 -4.41 -9.86
N ASN A 115 -3.49 -5.24 -10.84
CA ASN A 115 -4.85 -5.36 -11.33
C ASN A 115 -5.64 -6.36 -10.46
N LEU A 116 -6.91 -6.05 -10.19
CA LEU A 116 -7.81 -6.97 -9.51
C LEU A 116 -8.64 -7.73 -10.56
N ARG A 117 -8.66 -9.06 -10.46
CA ARG A 117 -9.37 -9.90 -11.44
C ARG A 117 -10.90 -9.85 -11.27
N ASP A 118 -11.36 -9.66 -10.04
CA ASP A 118 -12.77 -9.72 -9.68
C ASP A 118 -13.24 -8.41 -9.03
N THR A 119 -14.53 -8.13 -9.18
CA THR A 119 -15.16 -6.95 -8.57
C THR A 119 -15.53 -7.25 -7.11
N PRO A 120 -15.06 -6.45 -6.15
CA PRO A 120 -15.43 -6.60 -4.75
C PRO A 120 -16.93 -6.40 -4.51
N THR A 121 -17.46 -7.03 -3.45
CA THR A 121 -18.85 -6.86 -3.00
C THR A 121 -19.12 -5.39 -2.65
N THR A 122 -20.35 -4.92 -2.83
CA THR A 122 -20.77 -3.52 -2.64
C THR A 122 -20.84 -3.04 -1.17
N ALA A 123 -20.24 -3.76 -0.23
CA ALA A 123 -20.30 -3.37 1.18
C ALA A 123 -19.42 -2.16 1.50
N SER A 124 -19.76 -1.46 2.58
CA SER A 124 -19.00 -0.33 3.09
C SER A 124 -18.34 -0.68 4.43
N VAL A 125 -17.16 -0.13 4.65
CA VAL A 125 -16.42 -0.21 5.91
C VAL A 125 -16.16 1.21 6.43
N GLU A 126 -16.00 1.35 7.75
CA GLU A 126 -15.60 2.60 8.38
C GLU A 126 -14.22 2.44 9.00
N VAL A 127 -13.22 2.96 8.29
CA VAL A 127 -11.81 2.71 8.57
C VAL A 127 -10.99 3.98 8.35
N PRO A 128 -9.80 4.12 8.94
CA PRO A 128 -8.86 5.15 8.51
C PRO A 128 -8.27 4.78 7.15
N VAL A 129 -8.88 5.30 6.09
CA VAL A 129 -8.59 4.96 4.69
C VAL A 129 -7.08 4.92 4.40
N PRO A 130 -6.26 5.91 4.75
CA PRO A 130 -4.82 5.87 4.41
C PRO A 130 -4.10 4.64 4.99
N ALA A 131 -4.36 4.31 6.26
CA ALA A 131 -3.70 3.19 6.93
C ALA A 131 -4.15 1.85 6.34
N LEU A 132 -5.45 1.69 6.06
CA LEU A 132 -5.99 0.46 5.49
C LEU A 132 -5.60 0.29 4.03
N THR A 133 -5.61 1.36 3.23
CA THR A 133 -5.10 1.34 1.86
C THR A 133 -3.64 0.89 1.85
N HIS A 134 -2.80 1.41 2.75
CA HIS A 134 -1.40 0.99 2.83
C HIS A 134 -1.24 -0.48 3.24
N ALA A 135 -1.97 -0.92 4.28
CA ALA A 135 -1.93 -2.31 4.72
C ALA A 135 -2.36 -3.27 3.61
N LEU A 136 -3.48 -2.98 2.93
CA LEU A 136 -3.97 -3.78 1.81
C LEU A 136 -3.02 -3.74 0.62
N ALA A 137 -2.37 -2.61 0.34
CA ALA A 137 -1.38 -2.50 -0.72
C ALA A 137 -0.19 -3.45 -0.48
N LEU A 138 0.32 -3.54 0.76
CA LEU A 138 1.37 -4.50 1.12
C LEU A 138 0.93 -5.96 0.94
N VAL A 139 -0.33 -6.28 1.26
CA VAL A 139 -0.89 -7.63 1.07
C VAL A 139 -1.03 -7.95 -0.42
N LEU A 140 -1.50 -7.00 -1.23
CA LEU A 140 -1.64 -7.17 -2.68
C LEU A 140 -0.29 -7.25 -3.39
N ASP A 141 0.71 -6.49 -2.95
CA ASP A 141 2.07 -6.55 -3.49
C ASP A 141 2.72 -7.90 -3.20
N ALA A 142 2.60 -8.38 -1.96
CA ALA A 142 3.01 -9.72 -1.55
C ALA A 142 2.31 -10.82 -2.36
N ALA A 143 1.00 -10.68 -2.58
CA ALA A 143 0.22 -11.65 -3.36
C ALA A 143 0.53 -11.60 -4.87
N GLY A 144 0.82 -10.42 -5.43
CA GLY A 144 1.03 -10.23 -6.86
C GLY A 144 2.36 -10.78 -7.39
N GLY A 145 3.32 -11.04 -6.51
CA GLY A 145 4.67 -11.47 -6.90
C GLY A 145 5.47 -10.35 -7.60
N PRO A 146 6.68 -10.65 -8.12
CA PRO A 146 7.48 -9.69 -8.86
C PRO A 146 6.96 -9.49 -10.31
N GLY A 147 7.15 -8.30 -10.88
CA GLY A 147 6.91 -8.04 -12.31
C GLY A 147 5.97 -6.88 -12.63
N ARG A 148 5.79 -6.59 -13.92
CA ARG A 148 4.86 -5.57 -14.43
C ARG A 148 3.54 -6.20 -14.88
N GLY A 149 2.44 -5.46 -14.75
CA GLY A 149 1.11 -5.94 -15.20
C GLY A 149 0.55 -7.07 -14.35
N ARG A 150 0.91 -7.10 -13.06
CA ARG A 150 0.51 -8.14 -12.10
C ARG A 150 -1.00 -8.13 -11.92
N THR A 151 -1.59 -9.31 -11.77
CA THR A 151 -3.02 -9.47 -11.53
C THR A 151 -3.23 -10.39 -10.35
N VAL A 152 -4.07 -9.98 -9.41
CA VAL A 152 -4.38 -10.73 -8.20
C VAL A 152 -5.87 -11.06 -8.17
N GLU A 153 -6.18 -12.30 -7.83
CA GLU A 153 -7.55 -12.76 -7.63
C GLU A 153 -7.99 -12.42 -6.20
N VAL A 154 -9.12 -11.71 -6.09
CA VAL A 154 -9.65 -11.23 -4.82
C VAL A 154 -11.12 -11.58 -4.75
N THR A 155 -11.49 -12.35 -3.74
CA THR A 155 -12.89 -12.66 -3.46
C THR A 155 -13.28 -12.00 -2.15
N THR A 156 -14.49 -11.48 -2.08
CA THR A 156 -15.01 -10.81 -0.88
C THR A 156 -16.34 -11.41 -0.47
N VAL A 157 -16.48 -11.71 0.81
CA VAL A 157 -17.70 -12.24 1.42
C VAL A 157 -18.01 -11.41 2.65
N VAL A 158 -19.27 -11.00 2.80
CA VAL A 158 -19.73 -10.26 3.97
C VAL A 158 -20.58 -11.18 4.83
N SER A 159 -20.18 -11.37 6.08
CA SER A 159 -20.86 -12.24 7.04
C SER A 159 -20.60 -11.74 8.46
N GLU A 160 -21.62 -11.83 9.33
CA GLU A 160 -21.44 -11.60 10.78
C GLU A 160 -20.78 -10.25 11.13
N GLY A 161 -21.19 -9.17 10.45
CA GLY A 161 -20.63 -7.84 10.70
C GLY A 161 -19.19 -7.64 10.22
N HIS A 162 -18.64 -8.58 9.45
CA HIS A 162 -17.31 -8.48 8.87
C HIS A 162 -17.33 -8.70 7.36
N ALA A 163 -16.43 -8.00 6.66
CA ALA A 163 -16.02 -8.33 5.31
C ALA A 163 -14.76 -9.19 5.37
N THR A 164 -14.84 -10.38 4.81
CA THR A 164 -13.71 -11.28 4.59
C THR A 164 -13.23 -11.12 3.16
N ILE A 165 -12.00 -10.68 2.99
CA ILE A 165 -11.31 -10.51 1.71
C ILE A 165 -10.31 -11.65 1.60
N THR A 166 -10.49 -12.54 0.64
CA THR A 166 -9.58 -13.64 0.35
C THR A 166 -8.80 -13.32 -0.92
N ILE A 167 -7.48 -13.33 -0.81
CA ILE A 167 -6.54 -12.92 -1.84
C ILE A 167 -5.70 -14.13 -2.20
N VAL A 168 -5.68 -14.51 -3.48
CA VAL A 168 -4.85 -15.63 -3.96
C VAL A 168 -3.45 -15.10 -4.28
N ALA A 169 -2.45 -15.61 -3.58
CA ALA A 169 -1.06 -15.25 -3.79
C ALA A 169 -0.43 -16.06 -4.94
N SER A 170 0.42 -15.39 -5.70
CA SER A 170 1.33 -16.00 -6.67
C SER A 170 2.27 -17.01 -5.97
N SER A 171 2.76 -17.98 -6.72
CA SER A 171 3.81 -18.88 -6.26
C SER A 171 5.17 -18.18 -6.11
N ASP A 172 5.35 -17.05 -6.79
CA ASP A 172 6.61 -16.33 -6.82
C ASP A 172 6.66 -15.31 -5.67
N ALA A 173 7.49 -15.58 -4.68
CA ALA A 173 7.65 -14.72 -3.52
C ALA A 173 8.37 -13.40 -3.88
N THR A 174 7.84 -12.29 -3.37
CA THR A 174 8.57 -11.02 -3.36
C THR A 174 9.65 -11.02 -2.28
N GLU A 175 10.71 -10.23 -2.50
CA GLU A 175 11.68 -9.95 -1.44
C GLU A 175 10.96 -9.27 -0.25
N ASN A 176 11.30 -9.67 0.97
CA ASN A 176 10.76 -9.11 2.23
C ASN A 176 9.24 -9.28 2.41
N ILE A 177 8.68 -10.37 1.90
CA ILE A 177 7.26 -10.72 2.08
C ILE A 177 6.87 -10.84 3.56
N GLY A 178 7.77 -11.36 4.41
CA GLY A 178 7.53 -11.53 5.85
C GLY A 178 7.32 -10.19 6.56
N GLU A 179 8.18 -9.22 6.27
CA GLU A 179 8.16 -7.86 6.78
C GLU A 179 6.89 -7.14 6.32
N SER A 180 6.57 -7.23 5.02
CA SER A 180 5.38 -6.63 4.44
C SER A 180 4.09 -7.14 5.09
N LEU A 181 3.96 -8.46 5.26
CA LEU A 181 2.80 -9.07 5.91
C LEU A 181 2.74 -8.76 7.42
N ALA A 182 3.88 -8.67 8.10
CA ALA A 182 3.94 -8.29 9.50
C ALA A 182 3.46 -6.83 9.71
N ILE A 183 3.93 -5.90 8.88
CA ILE A 183 3.52 -4.48 8.91
C ILE A 183 2.03 -4.36 8.58
N ALA A 184 1.56 -5.04 7.53
CA ALA A 184 0.15 -5.04 7.14
C ALA A 184 -0.75 -5.56 8.27
N ARG A 185 -0.38 -6.68 8.90
CA ARG A 185 -1.13 -7.24 10.03
C ARG A 185 -1.16 -6.28 11.22
N PHE A 186 -0.04 -5.67 11.57
CA PHE A 186 0.02 -4.68 12.63
C PHE A 186 -0.96 -3.52 12.38
N ALA A 187 -0.95 -2.97 11.17
CA ALA A 187 -1.83 -1.88 10.78
C ALA A 187 -3.31 -2.31 10.80
N LEU A 188 -3.63 -3.51 10.31
CA LEU A 188 -4.99 -4.06 10.34
C LEU A 188 -5.49 -4.26 11.77
N LEU A 189 -4.70 -4.89 12.64
CA LEU A 189 -5.07 -5.13 14.04
C LEU A 189 -5.34 -3.83 14.82
N ARG A 190 -4.52 -2.81 14.59
CA ARG A 190 -4.71 -1.49 15.23
C ARG A 190 -6.09 -0.91 14.92
N GLU A 191 -6.62 -1.22 13.73
CA GLU A 191 -7.87 -0.69 13.21
C GLU A 191 -9.04 -1.70 13.29
N GLN A 192 -8.93 -2.72 14.16
CA GLN A 192 -9.93 -3.78 14.40
C GLN A 192 -10.12 -4.76 13.22
N GLY A 193 -9.19 -4.76 12.26
CA GLY A 193 -9.09 -5.81 11.24
C GLY A 193 -8.15 -6.93 11.66
N ASP A 194 -7.98 -7.91 10.77
CA ASP A 194 -6.99 -8.98 10.93
C ASP A 194 -6.44 -9.41 9.57
N LEU A 195 -5.26 -10.04 9.59
CA LEU A 195 -4.61 -10.67 8.44
C LEU A 195 -4.05 -12.03 8.84
N GLN A 196 -4.45 -13.05 8.08
CA GLN A 196 -4.02 -14.43 8.26
C GLN A 196 -3.62 -15.05 6.93
N CYS A 197 -2.69 -16.00 6.97
CA CYS A 197 -2.47 -16.92 5.86
C CYS A 197 -3.40 -18.13 6.03
N ALA A 198 -4.09 -18.60 4.97
CA ALA A 198 -4.97 -19.78 5.03
C ALA A 198 -4.27 -21.05 4.51
N ALA A 199 -4.26 -22.16 5.26
CA ALA A 199 -3.35 -23.31 5.14
C ALA A 199 -3.40 -23.98 3.77
N GLU A 200 -4.53 -23.87 3.09
CA GLU A 200 -4.71 -24.40 1.75
C GLU A 200 -4.66 -23.28 0.68
N GLY A 201 -3.81 -23.48 -0.33
CA GLY A 201 -3.93 -22.78 -1.62
C GLY A 201 -3.27 -21.41 -1.73
N SER A 202 -2.22 -21.10 -0.96
CA SER A 202 -1.50 -19.82 -1.02
C SER A 202 -2.43 -18.60 -0.90
N ARG A 203 -3.33 -18.61 0.09
CA ARG A 203 -4.31 -17.53 0.27
C ARG A 203 -3.98 -16.66 1.47
N LEU A 204 -4.15 -15.36 1.29
CA LEU A 204 -4.13 -14.35 2.35
C LEU A 204 -5.58 -13.95 2.63
N VAL A 205 -5.95 -13.92 3.91
CA VAL A 205 -7.31 -13.60 4.35
C VAL A 205 -7.24 -12.35 5.22
N VAL A 206 -7.89 -11.29 4.76
CA VAL A 206 -8.07 -10.04 5.50
C VAL A 206 -9.51 -9.97 6.00
N ARG A 207 -9.70 -9.59 7.27
CA ARG A 207 -11.02 -9.34 7.83
C ARG A 207 -11.14 -7.89 8.26
N LEU A 208 -12.22 -7.23 7.88
CA LEU A 208 -12.53 -5.84 8.25
C LEU A 208 -13.94 -5.75 8.83
N PRO A 209 -14.20 -4.91 9.84
CA PRO A 209 -15.55 -4.67 10.32
C PRO A 209 -16.35 -3.89 9.28
N VAL A 210 -17.55 -4.38 8.94
CA VAL A 210 -18.49 -3.65 8.07
C VAL A 210 -19.44 -2.80 8.90
N VAL A 211 -19.85 -1.67 8.32
CA VAL A 211 -20.91 -0.83 8.89
C VAL A 211 -22.22 -1.17 8.21
N ALA A 212 -23.26 -1.39 9.02
CA ALA A 212 -24.62 -1.63 8.56
C ALA A 212 -25.21 -0.43 7.78
#